data_AF-A0A7S3AYW8-F1
#
_entry.id   AF-A0A7S3AYW8-F1
#
_cell.length_a   1.000
_cell.length_b   1.000
_cell.length_c   1.000
_cell.angle_alpha   90.00
_cell.angle_beta   90.00
_cell.angle_gamma   90.00
#
_symmetry.space_group_name_H-M   'P 1'
#
loop_
_entity.id
_entity.type
_entity.pdbx_description
1 polymer ?
#
loop_
_entity_poly.entity_id
_entity_poly.type
_entity_poly.pdbx_seq_one_letter_code
_entity_poly.pdbx_strand_id
1 'polypeptide(L)'
;DGIAFDLGRCAFTLDELGNTAAVKVDGSVLPDWAFYLQALPDDHWISVSRGPPTAAIDANGGFVATFSQPHLPRQNFQEELTRPEPPFVFKPISALVPDNVAEAYAAASKSGDVLTDQNSSRRK
;
A
#
# COMPACT_ATOMS: atom_id res chain seq x y z
N ASP A 1 11.43 -8.85 4.44
CA ASP A 1 11.78 -10.08 3.70
C ASP A 1 11.77 -9.98 2.17
N GLY A 2 11.27 -8.91 1.55
CA GLY A 2 11.53 -8.61 0.12
C GLY A 2 11.21 -9.75 -0.85
N ILE A 3 11.95 -9.81 -1.97
CA ILE A 3 11.73 -10.79 -3.05
C ILE A 3 12.07 -12.23 -2.62
N ALA A 4 12.90 -12.40 -1.59
CA ALA A 4 13.34 -13.72 -1.14
C ALA A 4 12.36 -14.40 -0.18
N PHE A 5 11.28 -13.73 0.21
CA PHE A 5 10.30 -14.31 1.12
C PHE A 5 9.49 -15.42 0.44
N ASP A 6 9.46 -16.59 1.05
CA ASP A 6 8.59 -17.68 0.60
C ASP A 6 7.15 -17.43 1.06
N LEU A 7 6.31 -17.01 0.12
CA LEU A 7 4.89 -16.75 0.34
C LEU A 7 4.11 -18.01 0.76
N GLY A 8 4.60 -19.22 0.44
CA GLY A 8 3.97 -20.48 0.84
C GLY A 8 3.93 -20.69 2.36
N ARG A 9 4.74 -19.93 3.11
CA ARG A 9 4.74 -19.93 4.58
C ARG A 9 3.56 -19.17 5.18
N CYS A 10 2.92 -18.29 4.40
CA CYS A 10 1.82 -17.46 4.84
C CYS A 10 0.47 -18.11 4.51
N ALA A 11 -0.44 -18.09 5.48
CA ALA A 11 -1.85 -18.40 5.27
C ALA A 11 -2.72 -17.27 5.81
N PHE A 12 -3.66 -16.79 4.99
CA PHE A 12 -4.59 -15.74 5.36
C PHE A 12 -5.98 -16.32 5.58
N THR A 13 -6.69 -15.81 6.58
CA THR A 13 -8.10 -16.12 6.82
C THR A 13 -8.88 -14.83 6.77
N LEU A 14 -9.80 -14.72 5.81
CA LEU A 14 -10.69 -13.57 5.65
C LEU A 14 -11.84 -13.64 6.67
N ASP A 15 -12.36 -12.48 7.05
CA ASP A 15 -13.65 -12.41 7.75
C ASP A 15 -14.82 -12.79 6.81
N GLU A 16 -16.02 -12.88 7.37
CA GLU A 16 -17.23 -13.25 6.61
C GLU A 16 -17.58 -12.27 5.49
N LEU A 17 -17.13 -11.01 5.60
CA LEU A 17 -17.41 -9.94 4.64
C LEU A 17 -16.29 -9.78 3.61
N GLY A 18 -15.14 -10.44 3.78
CA GLY A 18 -13.95 -10.29 2.94
C GLY A 18 -13.21 -8.95 3.12
N ASN A 19 -13.49 -8.20 4.19
CA ASN A 19 -12.95 -6.85 4.40
C ASN A 19 -11.76 -6.82 5.36
N THR A 20 -11.57 -7.85 6.16
CA THR A 20 -10.40 -8.00 7.03
C THR A 20 -9.79 -9.39 6.91
N ALA A 21 -8.51 -9.51 7.27
CA ALA A 21 -7.85 -10.81 7.35
C ALA A 21 -6.94 -10.92 8.58
N ALA A 22 -6.78 -12.16 9.05
CA ALA A 22 -5.73 -12.57 9.98
C ALA A 22 -4.68 -13.42 9.23
N VAL A 23 -3.42 -13.39 9.71
CA VAL A 23 -2.32 -14.15 9.10
C VAL A 23 -1.76 -15.20 10.03
N LYS A 24 -1.36 -16.33 9.44
CA LYS A 24 -0.47 -17.32 10.04
C LYS A 24 0.82 -17.40 9.23
N VAL A 25 1.94 -17.54 9.92
CA VAL A 25 3.24 -17.82 9.31
C VAL A 25 3.79 -19.11 9.93
N ASP A 26 4.15 -20.08 9.09
CA ASP A 26 4.61 -21.41 9.53
C ASP A 26 3.63 -22.07 10.51
N GLY A 27 2.33 -21.92 10.25
CA GLY A 27 1.25 -22.45 11.10
C GLY A 27 0.94 -21.65 12.37
N SER A 28 1.77 -20.68 12.75
CA SER A 28 1.58 -19.84 13.94
C SER A 28 0.79 -18.58 13.63
N VAL A 29 -0.27 -18.33 14.40
CA VAL A 29 -1.06 -17.08 14.30
C VAL A 29 -0.19 -15.90 14.76
N LEU A 30 -0.23 -14.81 14.01
CA LEU A 30 0.40 -13.55 14.39
C LEU A 30 -0.68 -12.56 14.85
N PRO A 31 -1.03 -12.53 16.16
CA PRO A 31 -2.13 -11.70 16.67
C PRO A 31 -1.81 -10.21 16.67
N ASP A 32 -0.53 -9.87 16.52
CA ASP A 32 -0.05 -8.49 16.42
C ASP A 32 -0.06 -7.97 14.97
N TRP A 33 -0.71 -8.69 14.05
CA TRP A 33 -0.90 -8.28 12.66
C TRP A 33 -2.38 -8.21 12.30
N ALA A 34 -2.76 -7.16 11.57
CA ALA A 34 -4.10 -6.97 11.04
C ALA A 34 -4.03 -6.54 9.57
N PHE A 35 -5.00 -6.99 8.77
CA PHE A 35 -5.10 -6.68 7.35
C PHE A 35 -6.49 -6.16 7.04
N TYR A 36 -6.55 -5.04 6.31
CA TYR A 36 -7.78 -4.42 5.84
C TYR A 36 -7.80 -4.46 4.31
N LEU A 37 -8.89 -4.94 3.73
CA LEU A 37 -9.06 -5.09 2.30
C LEU A 37 -10.15 -4.14 1.81
N GLN A 38 -9.90 -3.51 0.67
CA GLN A 38 -10.87 -2.65 0.01
C GLN A 38 -10.87 -2.95 -1.48
N ALA A 39 -12.06 -3.26 -2.01
CA ALA A 39 -12.30 -3.30 -3.44
C ALA A 39 -12.30 -1.86 -3.99
N LEU A 40 -11.69 -1.71 -5.16
CA LEU A 40 -11.67 -0.47 -5.92
C LEU A 40 -12.37 -0.70 -7.28
N PRO A 41 -12.67 0.36 -8.05
CA PRO A 41 -13.14 0.23 -9.42
C PRO A 41 -12.22 -0.61 -10.30
N ASP A 42 -12.78 -1.10 -11.42
CA ASP A 42 -12.06 -1.86 -12.45
C ASP A 42 -11.35 -3.11 -11.93
N ASP A 43 -11.97 -3.81 -10.96
CA ASP A 43 -11.49 -5.07 -10.38
C ASP A 43 -10.13 -4.96 -9.66
N HIS A 44 -9.81 -3.77 -9.16
CA HIS A 44 -8.62 -3.54 -8.35
C HIS A 44 -8.90 -3.78 -6.87
N TRP A 45 -7.87 -4.20 -6.14
CA TRP A 45 -7.93 -4.37 -4.69
C TRP A 45 -6.73 -3.72 -4.01
N ILE A 46 -6.97 -3.15 -2.84
CA ILE A 46 -5.92 -2.72 -1.93
C ILE A 46 -6.01 -3.54 -0.64
N SER A 47 -4.84 -3.88 -0.10
CA SER A 47 -4.68 -4.36 1.27
C SER A 47 -3.80 -3.40 2.07
N VAL A 48 -4.25 -3.01 3.26
CA VAL A 48 -3.43 -2.29 4.25
C VAL A 48 -3.08 -3.27 5.37
N SER A 49 -1.79 -3.56 5.52
CA SER A 49 -1.27 -4.38 6.62
C SER A 49 -0.76 -3.50 7.75
N ARG A 50 -1.17 -3.79 8.98
CA ARG A 50 -0.64 -3.17 10.21
C ARG A 50 0.06 -4.25 11.02
N GLY A 51 1.27 -3.93 11.48
CA GLY A 51 2.12 -4.83 12.24
C GLY A 51 3.05 -4.03 13.16
N PRO A 52 3.73 -4.69 14.10
CA PRO A 52 4.57 -4.00 15.06
C PRO A 52 5.79 -3.41 14.36
N PRO A 53 6.24 -2.18 14.72
CA PRO A 53 7.44 -1.58 14.13
C PRO A 53 8.69 -2.46 14.28
N THR A 54 8.74 -3.28 15.33
CA THR A 54 9.84 -4.24 15.58
C THR A 54 9.91 -5.38 14.57
N ALA A 55 8.85 -5.62 13.80
CA ALA A 55 8.84 -6.59 12.70
C ALA A 55 9.30 -5.96 11.36
N ALA A 56 9.60 -4.66 11.32
CA ALA A 56 10.20 -4.04 10.14
C ALA A 56 11.60 -4.61 9.91
N ILE A 57 11.84 -5.10 8.70
CA ILE A 57 13.12 -5.67 8.30
C ILE A 57 13.88 -4.62 7.50
N ASP A 58 14.98 -4.17 8.08
CA ASP A 58 15.79 -3.08 7.56
C ASP A 58 17.28 -3.40 7.81
N ALA A 59 17.96 -3.86 6.77
CA ALA A 59 19.35 -4.33 6.87
C ALA A 59 20.34 -3.25 7.32
N ASN A 60 20.05 -1.97 7.00
CA ASN A 60 20.96 -0.85 7.30
C ASN A 60 20.42 0.07 8.39
N GLY A 61 19.25 -0.21 8.96
CA GLY A 61 18.60 0.60 10.00
C GLY A 61 18.10 1.99 9.54
N GLY A 62 18.28 2.33 8.26
CA GLY A 62 17.94 3.65 7.72
C GLY A 62 16.44 3.91 7.64
N PHE A 63 15.64 2.89 7.36
CA PHE A 63 14.18 2.98 7.34
C PHE A 63 13.61 3.03 8.77
N VAL A 64 14.04 2.13 9.66
CA VAL A 64 13.57 2.09 11.06
C VAL A 64 13.93 3.38 11.79
N ALA A 65 15.07 4.01 11.47
CA ALA A 65 15.46 5.31 12.00
C ALA A 65 14.48 6.46 11.64
N THR A 66 13.64 6.29 10.61
CA THR A 66 12.61 7.28 10.26
C THR A 66 11.36 7.20 11.14
N PHE A 67 11.22 6.15 11.96
CA PHE A 67 10.05 5.96 12.79
C PHE A 67 10.02 6.99 13.93
N SER A 68 8.97 7.80 13.99
CA SER A 68 8.78 8.73 15.10
C SER A 68 8.49 8.03 16.43
N GLN A 69 7.97 6.79 16.39
CA GLN A 69 7.66 5.96 17.56
C GLN A 69 8.03 4.50 17.31
N PRO A 70 9.30 4.11 17.44
CA PRO A 70 9.76 2.73 17.22
C PRO A 70 9.29 1.76 18.33
N HIS A 71 8.89 2.28 19.49
CA HIS A 71 8.37 1.53 20.63
C HIS A 71 6.98 2.06 21.00
N LEU A 72 5.95 1.44 20.45
CA LEU A 72 4.57 1.71 20.83
C LEU A 72 4.20 0.85 22.05
N PRO A 73 3.62 1.45 23.12
CA PRO A 73 3.03 0.68 24.21
C PRO A 73 1.99 -0.30 23.65
N ARG A 74 1.95 -1.51 24.21
CA ARG A 74 1.07 -2.58 23.71
C ARG A 74 -0.39 -2.13 23.59
N GLN A 75 -0.89 -1.38 24.56
CA GLN A 75 -2.26 -0.86 24.53
C GLN A 75 -2.51 0.01 23.31
N ASN A 76 -1.70 1.04 23.10
CA ASN A 76 -1.80 1.95 21.95
C ASN A 76 -1.70 1.17 20.63
N PHE A 77 -0.80 0.19 20.56
CA PHE A 77 -0.67 -0.64 19.37
C PHE A 77 -1.94 -1.47 19.09
N GLN A 78 -2.59 -2.02 20.10
CA GLN A 78 -3.83 -2.78 19.95
C GLN A 78 -5.01 -1.88 19.51
N GLU A 79 -5.07 -0.65 20.01
CA GLU A 79 -6.03 0.37 19.54
C GLU A 79 -5.78 0.67 18.05
N GLU A 80 -4.52 0.82 17.63
CA GLU A 80 -4.15 1.02 16.23
C GLU A 80 -4.44 -0.21 15.35
N LEU A 81 -4.30 -1.43 15.85
CA LEU A 81 -4.64 -2.64 15.09
C LEU A 81 -6.14 -2.73 14.79
N THR A 82 -6.99 -2.24 15.70
CA THR A 82 -8.45 -2.35 15.62
C THR A 82 -9.14 -1.10 15.08
N ARG A 83 -8.41 0.01 14.89
CA ARG A 83 -8.95 1.23 14.31
C ARG A 83 -9.52 0.96 12.90
N PRO A 84 -10.76 1.35 12.58
CA PRO A 84 -11.29 1.21 11.23
C PRO A 84 -10.38 1.83 10.16
N GLU A 85 -10.16 1.13 9.05
CA GLU A 85 -9.41 1.67 7.91
C GLU A 85 -10.31 2.65 7.12
N PRO A 86 -9.89 3.91 6.91
CA PRO A 86 -10.64 4.84 6.09
C PRO A 86 -10.73 4.37 4.62
N PRO A 87 -11.79 4.74 3.88
CA PRO A 87 -11.91 4.37 2.48
C PRO A 87 -10.85 5.08 1.62
N PHE A 88 -10.31 4.37 0.63
CA PHE A 88 -9.45 4.98 -0.38
C PHE A 88 -10.27 5.92 -1.28
N VAL A 89 -9.70 7.11 -1.54
CA VAL A 89 -10.33 8.12 -2.40
C VAL A 89 -9.48 8.31 -3.65
N PHE A 90 -10.07 8.08 -4.81
CA PHE A 90 -9.43 8.40 -6.08
C PHE A 90 -9.31 9.91 -6.25
N LYS A 91 -8.08 10.36 -6.45
CA LYS A 91 -7.78 11.75 -6.79
C LYS A 91 -7.12 11.79 -8.16
N PRO A 92 -7.63 12.56 -9.13
CA PRO A 92 -6.92 12.78 -10.37
C PRO A 92 -5.62 13.54 -10.06
N ILE A 93 -4.59 13.34 -10.89
CA ILE A 93 -3.30 14.06 -10.72
C ILE A 93 -3.51 15.58 -10.71
N SER A 94 -4.46 16.08 -11.49
CA SER A 94 -4.84 17.50 -11.51
C SER A 94 -5.27 18.04 -10.15
N ALA A 95 -5.86 17.21 -9.27
CA ALA A 95 -6.25 17.62 -7.92
C ALA A 95 -5.05 17.78 -6.96
N LEU A 96 -3.84 17.40 -7.38
CA LEU A 96 -2.59 17.63 -6.64
C LEU A 96 -1.89 18.92 -7.08
N VAL A 97 -2.36 19.55 -8.16
CA VAL A 97 -1.75 20.76 -8.72
C VAL A 97 -2.25 21.97 -7.94
N PRO A 98 -1.36 22.78 -7.35
CA PRO A 98 -1.78 24.02 -6.69
C PRO A 98 -2.51 24.96 -7.64
N ASP A 99 -3.54 25.64 -7.15
CA ASP A 99 -4.41 26.50 -7.96
C ASP A 99 -3.63 27.57 -8.75
N ASN A 100 -2.56 28.10 -8.16
CA ASN A 100 -1.72 29.14 -8.77
C ASN A 100 -0.89 28.66 -9.97
N VAL A 101 -0.82 27.35 -10.24
CA VAL A 101 -0.11 26.77 -11.39
C VAL A 101 -0.98 25.83 -12.23
N ALA A 102 -2.27 25.69 -11.90
CA ALA A 102 -3.19 24.76 -12.55
C ALA A 102 -3.33 25.01 -14.06
N GLU A 103 -3.44 26.28 -14.48
CA GLU A 103 -3.55 26.65 -15.89
C GLU A 103 -2.26 26.32 -16.68
N ALA A 104 -1.10 26.64 -16.12
CA ALA A 104 0.19 26.35 -16.74
C ALA A 104 0.42 24.83 -16.87
N TYR A 105 0.04 24.06 -15.84
CA TYR A 105 0.10 22.60 -15.86
C TYR A 105 -0.84 22.00 -16.93
N ALA A 106 -2.07 22.51 -17.04
CA ALA A 106 -3.02 22.07 -18.06
C ALA A 106 -2.60 22.43 -19.50
N ALA A 107 -1.88 23.54 -19.69
CA ALA A 107 -1.32 23.92 -20.99
C ALA A 107 -0.15 23.00 -21.39
N ALA A 108 0.71 22.64 -20.43
CA ALA A 108 1.83 21.73 -20.66
C ALA A 108 1.37 20.31 -21.02
N SER A 109 0.31 19.79 -20.36
CA SER A 109 -0.20 18.44 -20.65
C SER A 109 -0.79 18.30 -22.07
N LYS A 110 -1.45 19.34 -22.59
CA LYS A 110 -1.97 19.38 -23.96
C LYS A 110 -0.88 19.46 -25.04
N SER A 111 0.32 19.87 -24.67
CA SER A 111 1.44 20.05 -25.60
C SER A 111 2.27 18.76 -25.81
N GLY A 112 1.95 17.69 -25.07
CA GLY A 112 2.67 16.41 -25.08
C GLY A 112 2.20 15.35 -26.08
N ASP A 113 1.14 15.60 -26.86
CA ASP A 113 0.52 14.60 -27.76
C ASP A 113 1.26 14.34 -29.10
N VAL A 114 2.53 14.73 -29.23
CA VAL A 114 3.34 14.47 -30.44
C VAL A 114 4.43 13.43 -30.16
N LEU A 115 4.06 12.23 -29.73
CA LEU A 115 4.89 11.02 -29.87
C LEU A 115 3.99 9.78 -30.06
N THR A 116 3.19 9.78 -31.12
CA THR A 116 2.54 8.55 -31.62
C THR A 116 3.38 7.90 -32.73
N ASP A 117 3.71 6.63 -32.48
CA ASP A 117 4.00 5.55 -33.44
C ASP A 117 5.28 5.59 -34.29
N GLN A 118 6.35 4.95 -33.79
CA GLN A 118 7.48 4.47 -34.62
C GLN A 118 7.84 2.99 -34.38
N ASN A 119 7.01 2.19 -33.70
CA ASN A 119 7.38 0.79 -33.38
C ASN A 119 6.64 -0.31 -34.14
N SER A 120 5.87 0.04 -35.18
CA SER A 120 5.18 -0.95 -36.04
C SER A 120 6.05 -1.59 -37.14
N SER A 121 7.40 -1.52 -37.09
CA SER A 121 8.27 -2.05 -38.15
C SER A 121 9.38 -3.04 -37.70
N ARG A 122 9.24 -3.70 -36.55
CA ARG A 122 10.19 -4.76 -36.12
C ARG A 122 9.53 -6.09 -35.74
N ARG A 123 8.60 -6.56 -36.56
CA ARG A 123 8.28 -7.99 -36.65
C ARG A 123 8.22 -8.40 -38.13
N LYS A 124 9.35 -8.91 -38.62
CA LYS A 124 9.42 -9.90 -39.69
C LYS A 124 10.26 -11.05 -39.17
#